data_AF-A0A7S2NWR6-F1
#
_entry.id   AF-A0A7S2NWR6-F1
#
_cell.length_a   1.000
_cell.length_b   1.000
_cell.length_c   1.000
_cell.angle_alpha   90.00
_cell.angle_beta   90.00
_cell.angle_gamma   90.00
#
_symmetry.space_group_name_H-M   'P 1'
#
loop_
_entity.id
_entity.type
_entity.pdbx_description
1 polymer ?
#
loop_
_entity_poly.entity_id
_entity_poly.type
_entity_poly.pdbx_seq_one_letter_code
_entity_poly.pdbx_strand_id
1 'polypeptide(L)'
;DAPAAAAGVPGGDDSLVVNADANVAKLGAAIAARVRAEGLATLRGIGQKANYRGIKAMVTAGEFLRQDPGAQAPTAPSGSDVELALSLSESAVVQEAKQQDGQQAKRTVMFMEARLLALSPPVSPPTVLPVASRTNVGNLAAAIAHALRSGPGTAAEMRAMGGAAVHQALIAAAVAQKYLITDGKGVTFVVVPKFMELEHGQDADGRRSKQLVLTLFRRDA
;
A
#
# COMPACT_ATOMS: atom_id res chain seq x y z
N ASP A 1 -17.83 7.09 20.60
CA ASP A 1 -16.57 7.84 20.84
C ASP A 1 -15.35 6.95 20.75
N ALA A 2 -14.90 6.68 19.53
CA ALA A 2 -13.54 6.22 19.28
C ALA A 2 -12.65 7.46 19.13
N PRO A 3 -11.44 7.50 19.72
CA PRO A 3 -10.59 8.68 19.61
C PRO A 3 -10.16 8.85 18.15
N ALA A 4 -10.42 10.03 17.60
CA ALA A 4 -9.84 10.47 16.34
C ALA A 4 -8.32 10.38 16.45
N ALA A 5 -7.72 9.43 15.72
CA ALA A 5 -6.29 9.24 15.69
C ALA A 5 -5.63 10.53 15.19
N ALA A 6 -4.97 11.23 16.11
CA ALA A 6 -4.16 12.39 15.79
C ALA A 6 -3.13 11.97 14.73
N ALA A 7 -3.16 12.66 13.58
CA ALA A 7 -2.19 12.50 12.50
C ALA A 7 -0.82 13.03 12.95
N GLY A 8 -0.15 12.32 13.85
CA GLY A 8 1.27 12.48 14.09
C GLY A 8 2.01 12.22 12.78
N VAL A 9 3.02 13.03 12.47
CA VAL A 9 3.86 12.84 11.27
C VAL A 9 4.38 11.40 11.30
N PRO A 10 3.97 10.52 10.37
CA PRO A 10 4.38 9.12 10.39
C PRO A 10 5.86 9.07 9.98
N GLY A 11 6.76 9.02 10.96
CA GLY A 11 8.19 9.10 10.68
C GLY A 11 9.12 9.07 11.88
N GLY A 12 8.73 8.42 12.98
CA GLY A 12 9.66 8.14 14.09
C GLY A 12 10.86 7.29 13.64
N ASP A 13 11.91 7.25 14.48
CA ASP A 13 13.14 6.46 14.25
C ASP A 13 12.87 4.97 14.01
N ASP A 14 11.67 4.50 14.28
CA ASP A 14 11.27 3.10 14.17
C ASP A 14 10.70 2.70 12.80
N SER A 15 11.11 3.37 11.72
CA SER A 15 10.67 3.01 10.35
C SER A 15 11.68 2.12 9.62
N LEU A 16 11.18 1.05 8.99
CA LEU A 16 11.98 0.21 8.10
C LEU A 16 12.31 0.98 6.81
N VAL A 17 13.58 1.28 6.59
CA VAL A 17 14.03 1.96 5.38
C VAL A 17 14.17 0.97 4.23
N VAL A 18 13.44 1.22 3.15
CA VAL A 18 13.49 0.39 1.94
C VAL A 18 14.39 1.05 0.90
N ASN A 19 15.45 0.34 0.54
CA ASN A 19 16.38 0.76 -0.51
C ASN A 19 16.11 0.03 -1.83
N ALA A 20 16.66 0.55 -2.93
CA ALA A 20 16.52 -0.05 -4.26
C ALA A 20 17.07 -1.48 -4.38
N ASP A 21 17.96 -1.88 -3.46
CA ASP A 21 18.60 -3.20 -3.41
C ASP A 21 18.16 -4.04 -2.20
N ALA A 22 17.10 -3.63 -1.50
CA ALA A 22 16.61 -4.33 -0.32
C ALA A 22 16.32 -5.82 -0.61
N ASN A 23 16.78 -6.71 0.27
CA ASN A 23 16.44 -8.12 0.19
C ASN A 23 14.96 -8.30 0.60
N VAL A 24 14.10 -8.62 -0.37
CA VAL A 24 12.64 -8.70 -0.20
C VAL A 24 12.24 -9.72 0.85
N ALA A 25 12.89 -10.88 0.90
CA ALA A 25 12.54 -11.94 1.85
C ALA A 25 12.91 -11.55 3.29
N LYS A 26 14.12 -10.99 3.49
CA LYS A 26 14.55 -10.48 4.81
C LYS A 26 13.66 -9.32 5.27
N LEU A 27 13.33 -8.41 4.36
CA LEU A 27 12.44 -7.29 4.65
C LEU A 27 11.03 -7.80 5.01
N GLY A 28 10.50 -8.78 4.28
CA GLY A 28 9.21 -9.41 4.58
C GLY A 28 9.18 -10.07 5.96
N ALA A 29 10.24 -10.78 6.33
CA ALA A 29 10.38 -11.37 7.65
C ALA A 29 10.44 -10.30 8.75
N ALA A 30 11.17 -9.20 8.53
CA ALA A 30 11.25 -8.09 9.47
C ALA A 30 9.90 -7.39 9.68
N ILE A 31 9.14 -7.16 8.59
CA ILE A 31 7.78 -6.61 8.64
C ILE A 31 6.88 -7.54 9.46
N ALA A 32 6.87 -8.83 9.16
CA ALA A 32 6.03 -9.80 9.87
C ALA A 32 6.40 -9.86 11.37
N ALA A 33 7.69 -9.83 11.71
CA ALA A 33 8.15 -9.80 13.09
C ALA A 33 7.66 -8.56 13.85
N ARG A 34 7.75 -7.37 13.25
CA ARG A 34 7.24 -6.13 13.85
C ARG A 34 5.73 -6.14 14.02
N VAL A 35 5.00 -6.56 12.99
CA VAL A 35 3.52 -6.67 13.08
C VAL A 35 3.10 -7.63 14.19
N ARG A 36 3.84 -8.72 14.44
CA ARG A 36 3.58 -9.60 15.59
C ARG A 36 3.87 -8.93 16.93
N ALA A 37 5.00 -8.25 17.04
CA ALA A 37 5.47 -7.68 18.31
C ALA A 37 4.67 -6.42 18.71
N GLU A 38 4.34 -5.58 17.73
CA GLU A 38 3.84 -4.22 17.95
C GLU A 38 2.43 -4.02 17.38
N GLY A 39 1.90 -4.98 16.62
CA GLY A 39 0.63 -4.85 15.90
C GLY A 39 0.70 -4.00 14.64
N LEU A 40 1.85 -3.40 14.33
CA LEU A 40 2.08 -2.60 13.14
C LEU A 40 3.52 -2.68 12.65
N ALA A 41 3.77 -2.28 11.41
CA ALA A 41 5.11 -1.98 10.92
C ALA A 41 5.06 -0.75 10.00
N THR A 42 6.00 0.18 10.16
CA THR A 42 6.12 1.32 9.26
C THR A 42 7.29 1.12 8.31
N LEU A 43 7.09 1.42 7.04
CA LEU A 43 8.12 1.40 6.02
C LEU A 43 8.22 2.78 5.37
N ARG A 44 9.44 3.19 5.05
CA ARG A 44 9.69 4.36 4.21
C ARG A 44 10.56 4.00 3.02
N GLY A 45 10.16 4.44 1.83
CA GLY A 45 10.89 4.18 0.60
C GLY A 45 10.99 5.43 -0.27
N ILE A 46 12.12 5.56 -0.98
CA ILE A 46 12.37 6.67 -1.89
C ILE A 46 12.56 6.12 -3.30
N GLY A 47 11.68 6.56 -4.21
CA GLY A 47 11.70 6.20 -5.61
C GLY A 47 11.11 4.83 -5.94
N GLN A 48 10.95 4.61 -7.24
CA GLN A 48 10.20 3.50 -7.81
C GLN A 48 10.72 2.11 -7.39
N LYS A 49 12.03 1.87 -7.49
CA LYS A 49 12.63 0.55 -7.19
C LYS A 49 12.46 0.16 -5.73
N ALA A 50 12.72 1.10 -4.82
CA ALA A 50 12.54 0.91 -3.39
C ALA A 50 11.08 0.60 -3.05
N ASN A 51 10.15 1.43 -3.51
CA ASN A 51 8.73 1.25 -3.23
C ASN A 51 8.18 -0.07 -3.78
N TYR A 52 8.59 -0.46 -4.99
CA TYR A 52 8.23 -1.77 -5.55
C TYR A 52 8.73 -2.93 -4.67
N ARG A 53 10.00 -2.90 -4.23
CA ARG A 53 10.54 -3.92 -3.32
C ARG A 53 9.84 -3.93 -1.97
N GLY A 54 9.47 -2.75 -1.45
CA GLY A 54 8.68 -2.61 -0.23
C GLY A 54 7.35 -3.34 -0.35
N ILE A 55 6.60 -3.09 -1.42
CA ILE A 55 5.33 -3.80 -1.65
C ILE A 55 5.52 -5.31 -1.85
N LYS A 56 6.57 -5.74 -2.56
CA LYS A 56 6.87 -7.18 -2.65
C LYS A 56 7.10 -7.79 -1.26
N ALA A 57 7.85 -7.11 -0.42
CA ALA A 57 8.13 -7.56 0.94
C ALA A 57 6.86 -7.59 1.80
N MET A 58 5.93 -6.65 1.58
CA MET A 58 4.61 -6.65 2.19
C MET A 58 3.79 -7.89 1.81
N VAL A 59 3.77 -8.27 0.53
CA VAL A 59 3.07 -9.50 0.10
C VAL A 59 3.68 -10.73 0.79
N THR A 60 5.01 -10.84 0.80
CA THR A 60 5.73 -11.92 1.49
C THR A 60 5.47 -11.93 3.00
N ALA A 61 5.41 -10.75 3.65
CA ALA A 61 5.08 -10.65 5.07
C ALA A 61 3.66 -11.15 5.35
N GLY A 62 2.69 -10.82 4.49
CA GLY A 62 1.32 -11.32 4.59
C GLY A 62 1.23 -12.84 4.50
N GLU A 63 2.05 -13.47 3.64
CA GLU A 63 2.16 -14.93 3.58
C GLU A 63 2.71 -15.53 4.87
N PHE A 64 3.76 -14.94 5.46
CA PHE A 64 4.31 -15.40 6.74
C PHE A 64 3.33 -15.25 7.90
N LEU A 65 2.53 -14.19 7.91
CA LEU A 65 1.53 -13.97 8.96
C LEU A 65 0.35 -14.94 8.81
N ARG A 66 -0.10 -15.26 7.60
CA ARG A 66 -1.18 -16.25 7.38
C ARG A 66 -0.80 -17.68 7.79
N GLN A 67 0.49 -18.01 7.76
CA GLN A 67 0.99 -19.32 8.20
C GLN A 67 1.13 -19.42 9.73
N ASP A 68 0.99 -18.31 10.45
CA ASP A 68 1.20 -18.24 11.88
C ASP A 68 -0.15 -18.23 12.62
N PRO A 69 -0.52 -19.32 13.32
CA PRO A 69 -1.79 -19.39 14.05
C PRO A 69 -1.88 -18.39 15.22
N GLY A 70 -0.75 -17.84 15.68
CA GLY A 70 -0.71 -16.80 16.71
C GLY A 70 -0.87 -15.37 16.17
N ALA A 71 -0.80 -15.17 14.86
CA ALA A 71 -0.93 -13.84 14.25
C ALA A 71 -2.41 -13.45 14.12
N GLN A 72 -3.01 -12.99 15.21
CA GLN A 72 -4.36 -12.45 15.19
C GLN A 72 -4.34 -10.92 15.15
N ALA A 73 -5.25 -10.32 14.39
CA ALA A 73 -5.52 -8.90 14.54
C ALA A 73 -6.14 -8.68 15.93
N PRO A 74 -5.67 -7.70 16.73
CA PRO A 74 -6.10 -7.52 18.12
C PRO A 74 -7.61 -7.37 18.32
N THR A 75 -8.31 -6.96 17.26
CA THR A 75 -9.75 -6.65 17.25
C THR A 75 -10.56 -7.59 16.37
N ALA A 76 -9.96 -8.65 15.82
CA ALA A 76 -10.66 -9.55 14.90
C ALA A 76 -11.51 -10.57 15.67
N PRO A 77 -12.80 -10.76 15.30
CA PRO A 77 -13.58 -11.86 15.82
C PRO A 77 -12.97 -13.20 15.37
N SER A 78 -13.09 -14.23 16.22
CA SER A 78 -12.59 -15.57 15.90
C SER A 78 -13.19 -16.08 14.59
N GLY A 79 -12.34 -16.42 13.62
CA GLY A 79 -12.74 -16.94 12.31
C GLY A 79 -12.89 -15.91 11.18
N SER A 80 -12.59 -14.62 11.41
CA SER A 80 -12.50 -13.66 10.30
C SER A 80 -11.22 -13.82 9.50
N ASP A 81 -11.29 -13.65 8.18
CA ASP A 81 -10.11 -13.54 7.33
C ASP A 81 -9.33 -12.27 7.68
N VAL A 82 -8.12 -12.48 8.21
CA VAL A 82 -7.20 -11.39 8.55
C VAL A 82 -6.21 -11.21 7.41
N GLU A 83 -6.08 -9.97 6.94
CA GLU A 83 -5.15 -9.62 5.87
C GLU A 83 -4.19 -8.53 6.33
N LEU A 84 -2.97 -8.59 5.80
CA LEU A 84 -1.98 -7.54 6.00
C LEU A 84 -2.30 -6.37 5.07
N ALA A 85 -2.85 -5.31 5.66
CA ALA A 85 -3.32 -4.12 4.95
C ALA A 85 -2.38 -2.93 5.17
N LEU A 86 -2.40 -2.01 4.21
CA LEU A 86 -1.52 -0.86 4.11
C LEU A 86 -2.30 0.45 4.15
N SER A 87 -1.87 1.38 4.99
CA SER A 87 -2.19 2.80 4.87
C SER A 87 -1.03 3.50 4.15
N LEU A 88 -1.34 4.24 3.09
CA LEU A 88 -0.34 4.89 2.24
C LEU A 88 -0.38 6.41 2.42
N SER A 89 0.79 7.01 2.57
CA SER A 89 0.94 8.47 2.53
C SER A 89 2.26 8.87 1.87
N GLU A 90 2.32 10.09 1.37
CA GLU A 90 3.52 10.64 0.76
C GLU A 90 3.90 11.97 1.42
N SER A 91 5.19 12.22 1.55
CA SER A 91 5.73 13.52 1.96
C SER A 91 6.84 13.96 1.03
N ALA A 92 6.81 15.23 0.63
CA ALA A 92 7.91 15.84 -0.08
C ALA A 92 8.99 16.23 0.94
N VAL A 93 10.14 15.59 0.86
CA VAL A 93 11.31 15.97 1.66
C VAL A 93 12.20 16.83 0.77
N VAL A 94 12.30 18.10 1.14
CA VAL A 94 13.31 19.01 0.59
C VAL A 94 14.62 18.63 1.26
N GLN A 95 15.46 17.90 0.54
CA GLN A 95 16.79 17.61 1.04
C GLN A 95 17.68 18.79 0.65
N GLU A 96 18.22 19.49 1.65
CA GLU A 96 19.32 20.44 1.46
C GLU A 96 20.57 19.65 1.06
N ALA A 97 20.61 19.23 -0.20
CA ALA A 97 21.82 18.68 -0.75
C ALA A 97 22.84 19.81 -0.80
N LYS A 98 24.04 19.58 -0.23
CA LYS A 98 25.25 20.38 -0.50
C LYS A 98 25.69 20.18 -1.96
N GLN A 99 24.80 20.42 -2.92
CA GLN A 99 25.13 20.43 -4.33
C GLN A 99 25.68 21.81 -4.67
N GLN A 100 26.85 21.82 -5.30
CA GLN A 100 27.60 23.02 -5.72
C GLN A 100 26.85 23.94 -6.70
N ASP A 101 25.63 23.56 -7.13
CA ASP A 101 24.86 24.22 -8.19
C ASP A 101 23.51 24.80 -7.72
N GLY A 102 23.25 24.84 -6.42
CA GLY A 102 22.07 25.53 -5.85
C GLY A 102 20.69 24.94 -6.18
N GLN A 103 20.60 23.89 -7.02
CA GLN A 103 19.35 23.20 -7.30
C GLN A 103 18.97 22.25 -6.16
N GLN A 104 17.90 22.57 -5.43
CA GLN A 104 17.32 21.69 -4.44
C GLN A 104 16.61 20.52 -5.13
N ALA A 105 17.12 19.30 -4.94
CA ALA A 105 16.45 18.10 -5.42
C ALA A 105 15.27 17.75 -4.50
N LYS A 106 14.03 18.06 -4.95
CA LYS A 106 12.82 17.61 -4.28
C LYS A 106 12.70 16.09 -4.38
N ARG A 107 12.67 15.38 -3.26
CA ARG A 107 12.47 13.92 -3.20
C ARG A 107 11.13 13.61 -2.54
N THR A 108 10.33 12.76 -3.17
CA THR A 108 9.10 12.24 -2.55
C THR A 108 9.43 10.96 -1.79
N VAL A 109 9.11 10.96 -0.50
CA VAL A 109 9.20 9.79 0.38
C VAL A 109 7.80 9.17 0.49
N MET A 110 7.72 7.87 0.24
CA MET A 110 6.49 7.09 0.43
C MET A 110 6.53 6.43 1.81
N PHE A 111 5.48 6.63 2.59
CA PHE A 111 5.27 5.99 3.87
C PHE A 111 4.17 4.94 3.73
N MET A 112 4.44 3.76 4.29
CA MET A 112 3.54 2.63 4.25
C MET A 112 3.41 2.10 5.67
N GLU A 113 2.22 2.20 6.25
CA GLU A 113 1.92 1.62 7.55
C GLU A 113 1.17 0.31 7.33
N ALA A 114 1.75 -0.78 7.80
CA ALA A 114 1.23 -2.12 7.70
C ALA A 114 0.56 -2.56 8.99
N ARG A 115 -0.65 -3.12 8.91
CA ARG A 115 -1.38 -3.71 10.04
C ARG A 115 -2.16 -4.94 9.60
N LEU A 116 -2.30 -5.91 10.50
CA LEU A 116 -3.26 -7.00 10.32
C LEU A 116 -4.67 -6.47 10.60
N LEU A 117 -5.57 -6.61 9.64
CA LEU A 117 -6.96 -6.18 9.75
C LEU A 117 -7.90 -7.32 9.36
N ALA A 118 -9.00 -7.46 10.11
CA ALA A 118 -10.15 -8.22 9.64
C ALA A 118 -10.85 -7.40 8.55
N LEU A 119 -10.88 -7.93 7.33
CA LEU A 119 -11.51 -7.26 6.20
C LEU A 119 -12.77 -8.01 5.80
N SER A 120 -13.88 -7.29 5.74
CA SER A 120 -15.09 -7.85 5.16
C SER A 120 -14.94 -7.93 3.64
N PRO A 121 -15.39 -9.02 3.01
CA PRO A 121 -15.42 -9.10 1.56
C PRO A 121 -16.31 -7.97 1.00
N PRO A 122 -15.97 -7.41 -0.17
CA PRO A 122 -16.77 -6.35 -0.76
C PRO A 122 -18.14 -6.89 -1.17
N VAL A 123 -19.17 -6.07 -1.01
CA VAL A 123 -20.58 -6.45 -1.29
C VAL A 123 -20.85 -6.47 -2.79
N SER A 124 -20.09 -5.69 -3.56
CA SER A 124 -20.12 -5.65 -5.02
C SER A 124 -18.75 -5.97 -5.61
N PRO A 125 -18.68 -6.47 -6.86
CA PRO A 125 -17.41 -6.64 -7.55
C PRO A 125 -16.59 -5.34 -7.55
N PRO A 126 -15.29 -5.39 -7.25
CA PRO A 126 -14.47 -4.19 -7.19
C PRO A 126 -14.30 -3.56 -8.58
N THR A 127 -14.22 -2.23 -8.61
CA THR A 127 -13.92 -1.51 -9.86
C THR A 127 -12.46 -1.76 -10.24
N VAL A 128 -12.22 -2.41 -11.38
CA VAL A 128 -10.87 -2.74 -11.85
C VAL A 128 -10.25 -1.54 -12.58
N LEU A 129 -9.10 -1.09 -12.10
CA LEU A 129 -8.34 0.06 -12.58
C LEU A 129 -6.96 -0.40 -13.07
N PRO A 130 -6.77 -0.62 -14.39
CA PRO A 130 -5.47 -0.98 -14.92
C PRO A 130 -4.47 0.19 -14.79
N VAL A 131 -3.25 -0.11 -14.36
CA VAL A 131 -2.20 0.88 -14.15
C VAL A 131 -0.98 0.54 -15.00
N ALA A 132 -0.52 1.53 -15.77
CA ALA A 132 0.67 1.49 -16.59
C ALA A 132 1.74 2.47 -16.07
N SER A 133 2.96 2.37 -16.60
CA SER A 133 4.09 3.23 -16.20
C SER A 133 3.85 4.73 -16.46
N ARG A 134 3.01 5.05 -17.45
CA ARG A 134 2.66 6.43 -17.86
C ARG A 134 1.25 6.84 -17.42
N THR A 135 0.60 6.07 -16.56
CA THR A 135 -0.74 6.43 -16.05
C THR A 135 -0.67 7.79 -15.35
N ASN A 136 -1.62 8.67 -15.67
CA ASN A 136 -1.77 9.94 -14.97
C ASN A 136 -2.29 9.67 -13.55
N VAL A 137 -1.45 9.98 -12.56
CA VAL A 137 -1.72 9.77 -11.14
C VAL A 137 -2.98 10.49 -10.66
N GLY A 138 -3.19 11.75 -11.09
CA GLY A 138 -4.33 12.56 -10.67
C GLY A 138 -5.66 11.96 -11.15
N ASN A 139 -5.70 11.52 -12.41
CA ASN A 139 -6.89 10.87 -12.98
C ASN A 139 -7.15 9.52 -12.30
N LEU A 140 -6.10 8.71 -12.07
CA LEU A 140 -6.25 7.44 -11.36
C LEU A 140 -6.73 7.66 -9.92
N ALA A 141 -6.18 8.66 -9.21
CA ALA A 141 -6.61 9.01 -7.86
C ALA A 141 -8.08 9.45 -7.81
N ALA A 142 -8.53 10.24 -8.78
CA ALA A 142 -9.92 10.64 -8.90
C ALA A 142 -10.85 9.43 -9.15
N ALA A 143 -10.44 8.49 -10.00
CA ALA A 143 -11.18 7.25 -10.25
C ALA A 143 -11.29 6.37 -9.00
N ILE A 144 -10.19 6.22 -8.23
CA ILE A 144 -10.20 5.51 -6.94
C ILE A 144 -11.18 6.18 -5.97
N ALA A 145 -11.06 7.50 -5.81
CA ALA A 145 -11.92 8.25 -4.89
C ALA A 145 -13.39 8.13 -5.30
N HIS A 146 -13.70 8.19 -6.59
CA HIS A 146 -15.07 7.98 -7.08
C HIS A 146 -15.59 6.57 -6.74
N ALA A 147 -14.80 5.53 -7.00
CA ALA A 147 -15.20 4.15 -6.72
C ALA A 147 -15.51 3.90 -5.23
N LEU A 148 -14.72 4.47 -4.31
CA LEU A 148 -14.87 4.28 -2.87
C LEU A 148 -15.94 5.19 -2.23
N ARG A 149 -16.39 6.23 -2.94
CA ARG A 149 -17.48 7.12 -2.45
C ARG A 149 -18.85 6.46 -2.47
N SER A 150 -19.05 5.42 -3.28
CA SER A 150 -20.36 4.81 -3.53
C SER A 150 -21.03 4.20 -2.28
N GLY A 151 -20.28 3.89 -1.22
CA GLY A 151 -20.83 3.50 0.07
C GLY A 151 -19.98 2.47 0.82
N PRO A 152 -20.41 2.04 2.02
CA PRO A 152 -19.83 0.92 2.74
C PRO A 152 -19.78 -0.35 1.87
N GLY A 153 -18.78 -1.21 2.08
CA GLY A 153 -18.64 -2.46 1.34
C GLY A 153 -18.19 -2.33 -0.11
N THR A 154 -17.81 -1.12 -0.54
CA THR A 154 -17.23 -0.86 -1.86
C THR A 154 -15.70 -1.05 -1.84
N ALA A 155 -15.18 -1.53 -2.96
CA ALA A 155 -13.75 -1.73 -3.16
C ALA A 155 -13.33 -1.35 -4.58
N ALA A 156 -12.05 -1.02 -4.73
CA ALA A 156 -11.41 -0.82 -6.03
C ALA A 156 -10.20 -1.74 -6.14
N GLU A 157 -9.83 -2.15 -7.36
CA GLU A 157 -8.66 -2.98 -7.63
C GLU A 157 -7.74 -2.26 -8.61
N MET A 158 -6.58 -1.81 -8.15
CA MET A 158 -5.53 -1.38 -9.08
C MET A 158 -4.70 -2.56 -9.53
N ARG A 159 -4.62 -2.76 -10.85
CA ARG A 159 -3.88 -3.87 -11.45
C ARG A 159 -2.66 -3.34 -12.18
N ALA A 160 -1.48 -3.60 -11.64
CA ALA A 160 -0.23 -2.99 -12.08
C ALA A 160 0.84 -4.04 -12.43
N MET A 161 1.58 -3.80 -13.51
CA MET A 161 2.69 -4.65 -13.95
C MET A 161 4.01 -3.90 -13.96
N GLY A 162 5.01 -4.46 -13.29
CA GLY A 162 6.34 -3.87 -13.18
C GLY A 162 6.43 -2.69 -12.21
N GLY A 163 7.65 -2.37 -11.79
CA GLY A 163 7.87 -1.40 -10.71
C GLY A 163 7.34 0.01 -11.01
N ALA A 164 7.33 0.44 -12.27
CA ALA A 164 6.89 1.79 -12.65
C ALA A 164 5.39 1.96 -12.46
N ALA A 165 4.60 1.03 -12.98
CA ALA A 165 3.15 1.04 -12.81
C ALA A 165 2.76 0.91 -11.33
N VAL A 166 3.45 0.03 -10.57
CA VAL A 166 3.21 -0.10 -9.13
C VAL A 166 3.49 1.21 -8.42
N HIS A 167 4.58 1.91 -8.76
CA HIS A 167 4.88 3.20 -8.15
C HIS A 167 3.80 4.25 -8.44
N GLN A 168 3.30 4.33 -9.68
CA GLN A 168 2.18 5.21 -10.02
C GLN A 168 0.92 4.86 -9.22
N ALA A 169 0.62 3.57 -9.05
CA ALA A 169 -0.51 3.09 -8.26
C ALA A 169 -0.40 3.52 -6.79
N LEU A 170 0.79 3.42 -6.18
CA LEU A 170 1.01 3.84 -4.79
C LEU A 170 0.84 5.35 -4.61
N ILE A 171 1.38 6.16 -5.52
CA ILE A 171 1.20 7.61 -5.48
C ILE A 171 -0.29 7.94 -5.67
N ALA A 172 -0.97 7.31 -6.63
CA ALA A 172 -2.38 7.56 -6.88
C ALA A 172 -3.26 7.19 -5.68
N ALA A 173 -2.96 6.09 -4.98
CA ALA A 173 -3.62 5.75 -3.73
C ALA A 173 -3.37 6.82 -2.64
N ALA A 174 -2.12 7.24 -2.42
CA ALA A 174 -1.83 8.29 -1.44
C ALA A 174 -2.56 9.61 -1.76
N VAL A 175 -2.67 10.00 -3.03
CA VAL A 175 -3.44 11.18 -3.48
C VAL A 175 -4.94 10.96 -3.34
N ALA A 176 -5.46 9.77 -3.68
CA ALA A 176 -6.88 9.45 -3.51
C ALA A 176 -7.32 9.53 -2.05
N GLN A 177 -6.45 9.11 -1.11
CA GLN A 177 -6.72 9.24 0.32
C GLN A 177 -6.87 10.71 0.73
N LYS A 178 -6.08 11.63 0.15
CA LYS A 178 -6.24 13.07 0.35
C LYS A 178 -7.60 13.56 -0.18
N TYR A 179 -8.00 13.14 -1.39
CA TYR A 179 -9.31 13.50 -1.97
C TYR A 179 -10.49 12.99 -1.14
N LEU A 180 -10.39 11.80 -0.56
CA LEU A 180 -11.45 11.23 0.28
C LEU A 180 -11.52 11.87 1.67
N ILE A 181 -10.40 12.30 2.23
CA ILE A 181 -10.38 13.07 3.48
C ILE A 181 -11.01 14.46 3.25
N THR A 182 -10.53 15.20 2.25
CA THR A 182 -10.95 16.59 2.01
C THR A 182 -12.37 16.68 1.45
N ASP A 183 -12.69 15.92 0.39
CA ASP A 183 -13.97 16.05 -0.31
C ASP A 183 -14.96 14.95 0.09
N GLY A 184 -14.44 13.79 0.51
CA GLY A 184 -15.22 12.59 0.79
C GLY A 184 -15.77 12.49 2.22
N LYS A 185 -15.77 13.58 3.00
CA LYS A 185 -16.24 13.62 4.40
C LYS A 185 -15.44 12.73 5.35
N GLY A 186 -14.11 12.68 5.20
CA GLY A 186 -13.26 11.91 6.10
C GLY A 186 -13.24 10.40 5.82
N VAL A 187 -13.65 9.96 4.62
CA VAL A 187 -13.54 8.54 4.24
C VAL A 187 -12.06 8.14 4.18
N THR A 188 -11.73 7.01 4.82
CA THR A 188 -10.41 6.40 4.75
C THR A 188 -10.47 5.04 4.07
N PHE A 189 -9.34 4.54 3.60
CA PHE A 189 -9.24 3.20 3.06
C PHE A 189 -7.88 2.59 3.38
N VAL A 190 -7.81 1.27 3.21
CA VAL A 190 -6.57 0.51 3.31
C VAL A 190 -6.35 -0.30 2.04
N VAL A 191 -5.09 -0.63 1.76
CA VAL A 191 -4.67 -1.34 0.55
C VAL A 191 -4.14 -2.72 0.90
N VAL A 192 -4.66 -3.76 0.26
CA VAL A 192 -4.17 -5.14 0.39
C VAL A 192 -3.44 -5.52 -0.89
N PRO A 193 -2.10 -5.67 -0.84
CA PRO A 193 -1.34 -6.11 -2.00
C PRO A 193 -1.35 -7.64 -2.14
N LYS A 194 -1.58 -8.14 -3.36
CA LYS A 194 -1.47 -9.57 -3.70
C LYS A 194 -0.85 -9.75 -5.08
N PHE A 195 -0.14 -10.86 -5.27
CA PHE A 195 0.25 -11.30 -6.61
C PHE A 195 -0.83 -12.21 -7.18
N MET A 196 -1.23 -11.95 -8.42
CA MET A 196 -2.14 -12.80 -9.17
C MET A 196 -1.46 -13.28 -10.46
N GLU A 197 -1.72 -14.53 -10.84
CA GLU A 197 -1.31 -15.05 -12.13
C GLU A 197 -2.27 -14.54 -13.22
N LEU A 198 -1.72 -14.12 -14.35
CA LEU A 198 -2.53 -13.77 -15.51
C LEU A 198 -2.88 -15.05 -16.27
N GLU A 199 -4.18 -15.30 -16.47
CA GLU A 199 -4.67 -16.50 -17.17
C GLU A 199 -4.13 -16.62 -18.61
N HIS A 200 -3.78 -15.51 -19.26
CA HIS A 200 -3.37 -15.47 -20.67
C HIS A 200 -2.07 -14.67 -20.92
N GLY A 201 -1.23 -14.49 -19.90
CA GLY A 201 0.03 -13.76 -20.02
C GLY A 201 1.24 -14.67 -19.86
N GLN A 202 1.73 -15.27 -20.95
CA GLN A 202 3.10 -15.78 -20.98
C GLN A 202 4.02 -14.60 -21.25
N ASP A 203 5.06 -14.43 -20.43
CA ASP A 203 6.15 -13.53 -20.81
C ASP A 203 6.94 -14.13 -21.99
N ALA A 204 7.87 -13.35 -22.56
CA ALA A 204 8.69 -13.80 -23.68
C ALA A 204 9.51 -15.07 -23.38
N ASP A 205 9.68 -15.40 -22.08
CA ASP A 205 10.41 -16.56 -21.58
C ASP A 205 9.47 -17.75 -21.26
N GLY A 206 8.18 -17.66 -21.59
CA GLY A 206 7.18 -18.71 -21.35
C GLY A 206 6.78 -18.88 -19.88
N ARG A 207 7.21 -17.98 -18.99
CA ARG A 207 6.80 -17.98 -17.58
C ARG A 207 5.45 -17.29 -17.44
N ARG A 208 4.68 -17.77 -16.47
CA ARG A 208 3.40 -17.14 -16.10
C ARG A 208 3.69 -15.74 -15.57
N SER A 209 3.18 -14.73 -16.27
CA SER A 209 3.30 -13.34 -15.84
C SER A 209 2.47 -13.13 -14.57
N LYS A 210 3.14 -12.67 -13.51
CA LYS A 210 2.48 -12.26 -12.26
C LYS A 210 2.18 -10.77 -12.30
N GLN A 211 0.92 -10.42 -12.08
CA GLN A 211 0.49 -9.05 -11.90
C GLN A 211 0.37 -8.74 -10.40
N LEU A 212 0.71 -7.51 -10.02
CA LEU A 212 0.43 -7.03 -8.67
C LEU A 212 -0.97 -6.40 -8.66
N VAL A 213 -1.83 -6.89 -7.78
CA VAL A 213 -3.17 -6.37 -7.54
C VAL A 213 -3.18 -5.70 -6.17
N LEU A 214 -3.55 -4.42 -6.16
CA LEU A 214 -3.73 -3.63 -4.95
C LEU A 214 -5.23 -3.44 -4.76
N THR A 215 -5.80 -4.15 -3.79
CA THR A 215 -7.24 -4.04 -3.49
C THR A 215 -7.44 -2.99 -2.41
N LEU A 216 -8.24 -1.98 -2.70
CA LEU A 216 -8.51 -0.87 -1.80
C LEU A 216 -9.85 -1.10 -1.12
N PHE A 217 -9.83 -1.23 0.20
CA PHE A 217 -11.01 -1.43 1.04
C PHE A 217 -11.33 -0.14 1.78
N ARG A 218 -12.53 0.40 1.57
CA ARG A 218 -13.03 1.51 2.36
C ARG A 218 -13.07 1.11 3.84
N ARG A 219 -12.64 2.03 4.69
CA ARG A 219 -12.82 1.97 6.15
C ARG A 219 -13.85 3.03 6.53
N ASP A 220 -14.96 2.56 7.07
CA ASP A 220 -15.90 3.47 7.71
C ASP A 220 -15.29 3.94 9.04
N ALA A 221 -15.41 5.25 9.29
CA ALA A 221 -14.94 5.91 10.50
C ALA A 221 -15.90 5.67 11.66
#